data_AF-A0A368W0F9-F1
#
_entry.id   AF-A0A368W0F9-F1
#
_cell.length_a   1.000
_cell.length_b   1.000
_cell.length_c   1.000
_cell.angle_alpha   90.00
_cell.angle_beta   90.00
_cell.angle_gamma   90.00
#
_symmetry.space_group_name_H-M   'P 1'
#
loop_
_entity.id
_entity.type
_entity.pdbx_description
1 polymer ?
#
loop_
_entity_poly.entity_id
_entity_poly.type
_entity_poly.pdbx_seq_one_letter_code
_entity_poly.pdbx_strand_id
1 'polypeptide(L)' 'MGKKTVKVTSEEMQQLKMLAEIVKNPHLPMSDRRIAKSQYESIINYAKNSNRGIISTAFL' A
#
# COMPACT_ATOMS: atom_id res chain seq x y z
N MET A 1 -4.74 -17.03 5.92
CA MET A 1 -4.85 -15.94 4.93
C MET A 1 -3.50 -15.73 4.27
N GLY A 2 -3.34 -16.10 3.00
CA GLY A 2 -2.06 -16.00 2.29
C GLY A 2 -1.62 -14.55 2.08
N LYS A 3 -0.30 -14.31 2.13
CA LYS A 3 0.29 -13.01 1.78
C LYS A 3 0.05 -12.77 0.28
N LYS A 4 -0.68 -11.72 -0.09
CA LYS A 4 -0.86 -11.28 -1.49
C LYS A 4 0.17 -10.20 -1.81
N THR A 5 1.00 -10.43 -2.81
CA THR A 5 1.98 -9.45 -3.31
C THR A 5 1.37 -8.68 -4.48
N VAL A 6 1.44 -7.35 -4.44
CA VAL A 6 0.94 -6.46 -5.50
C VAL A 6 2.13 -5.78 -6.18
N LYS A 7 2.17 -5.77 -7.52
CA LYS A 7 3.16 -5.00 -8.29
C LYS A 7 2.79 -3.53 -8.26
N VAL A 8 3.74 -2.71 -7.82
CA VAL A 8 3.63 -1.24 -7.77
C VAL A 8 4.82 -0.62 -8.50
N THR A 9 4.69 0.61 -8.99
CA THR A 9 5.85 1.35 -9.53
C THR A 9 6.81 1.76 -8.41
N SER A 10 8.02 2.19 -8.76
CA SER A 10 8.98 2.73 -7.80
C SER A 10 8.45 3.97 -7.07
N GLU A 11 7.68 4.81 -7.76
CA GLU A 11 7.05 6.00 -7.20
C GLU A 11 5.95 5.62 -6.19
N GLU A 12 5.05 4.72 -6.58
CA GLU A 12 4.01 4.20 -5.69
C GLU A 12 4.63 3.52 -4.45
N MET A 13 5.75 2.80 -4.62
CA MET A 13 6.46 2.19 -3.51
C MET A 13 7.05 3.22 -2.53
N GLN A 14 7.59 4.34 -3.03
CA GLN A 14 8.05 5.43 -2.17
C GLN A 14 6.89 6.07 -1.41
N GLN A 15 5.78 6.34 -2.10
CA GLN A 15 4.56 6.90 -1.48
C GLN A 15 4.00 5.95 -0.42
N LEU A 16 3.91 4.65 -0.70
CA LEU A 16 3.44 3.65 0.25
C LEU A 16 4.31 3.57 1.50
N LYS A 17 5.64 3.72 1.38
CA LYS A 17 6.56 3.77 2.53
C LYS A 17 6.26 4.98 3.41
N MET A 18 6.17 6.17 2.81
CA MET A 18 5.86 7.40 3.54
C MET A 18 4.50 7.32 4.25
N LEU A 19 3.47 6.83 3.55
CA LEU A 19 2.13 6.66 4.14
C LEU A 19 2.14 5.65 5.28
N ALA A 20 2.91 4.56 5.16
CA ALA A 20 3.03 3.57 6.23
C ALA A 20 3.72 4.14 7.48
N GLU A 21 4.69 5.03 7.33
CA GLU A 21 5.32 5.74 8.46
C GLU A 21 4.31 6.66 9.16
N ILE A 22 3.51 7.40 8.40
CA ILE A 22 2.43 8.25 8.93
C ILE A 22 1.42 7.41 9.72
N VAL A 23 0.92 6.31 9.13
CA VAL A 23 -0.08 5.43 9.78
C VAL A 23 0.44 4.83 11.09
N LYS A 24 1.72 4.47 11.14
CA LYS A 24 2.35 3.86 12.32
C LYS A 24 2.73 4.87 13.39
N ASN A 25 2.79 6.17 13.09
CA ASN A 25 3.24 7.19 14.03
C ASN A 25 2.15 7.51 15.08
N PRO A 26 2.29 7.08 16.34
CA PRO A 26 1.27 7.28 17.36
C PRO A 26 1.13 8.75 17.79
N HIS A 27 2.12 9.59 17.49
CA HIS A 27 2.11 11.02 17.83
C HIS A 27 1.27 11.86 16.86
N LEU A 28 0.85 11.29 15.73
CA LEU A 28 -0.01 11.99 14.78
C LEU A 28 -1.49 11.88 15.15
N PRO A 29 -2.29 12.92 14.85
CA PRO A 29 -3.73 12.89 14.99
C PRO A 29 -4.35 11.65 14.32
N MET A 30 -5.40 11.11 14.95
CA MET A 30 -6.10 9.96 14.38
C MET A 30 -6.72 10.28 13.01
N SER A 31 -7.13 11.52 12.77
CA SER A 31 -7.59 12.00 11.46
C SER A 31 -6.53 11.78 10.38
N ASP A 32 -5.30 12.23 10.63
CA ASP A 32 -4.22 12.24 9.65
C ASP A 32 -3.78 10.82 9.34
N ARG A 33 -3.71 9.97 10.38
CA ARG A 33 -3.48 8.53 10.21
C ARG A 33 -4.57 7.84 9.40
N ARG A 34 -5.84 8.21 9.59
CA ARG A 34 -6.97 7.66 8.80
C ARG A 34 -6.90 8.10 7.34
N ILE A 35 -6.55 9.36 7.09
CA ILE A 35 -6.37 9.88 5.72
C ILE A 35 -5.22 9.13 5.04
N ALA A 36 -4.07 9.01 5.70
CA ALA A 36 -2.92 8.29 5.16
C ALA A 36 -3.22 6.81 4.90
N LYS A 37 -3.97 6.16 5.79
CA LYS A 37 -4.45 4.78 5.58
C LYS A 37 -5.35 4.67 4.34
N SER A 38 -6.28 5.60 4.17
CA SER A 38 -7.18 5.64 2.99
C SER A 38 -6.39 5.80 1.70
N GLN A 39 -5.40 6.71 1.68
CA GLN A 39 -4.52 6.91 0.52
C GLN A 39 -3.68 5.66 0.24
N TYR A 40 -3.13 5.01 1.28
CA TYR A 40 -2.38 3.78 1.15
C TYR A 40 -3.22 2.68 0.50
N GLU A 41 -4.45 2.48 0.99
CA GLU A 41 -5.39 1.48 0.44
C GLU A 41 -5.80 1.81 -1.00
N SER A 42 -5.97 3.10 -1.33
CA SER A 42 -6.28 3.56 -2.68
C SER A 42 -5.18 3.20 -3.68
N ILE A 43 -3.90 3.46 -3.34
CA ILE A 43 -2.75 3.10 -4.20
C ILE A 43 -2.69 1.58 -4.41
N ILE A 44 -2.87 0.79 -3.35
CA ILE A 44 -2.86 -0.68 -3.46
C ILE A 44 -4.03 -1.17 -4.32
N ASN A 45 -5.23 -0.61 -4.17
CA ASN A 45 -6.39 -0.99 -4.98
C ASN A 45 -6.23 -0.58 -6.44
N TYR A 46 -5.70 0.62 -6.69
CA TYR A 46 -5.37 1.06 -8.04
C TYR A 46 -4.34 0.12 -8.68
N ALA A 47 -3.26 -0.21 -7.98
CA ALA A 47 -2.24 -1.12 -8.49
C ALA A 47 -2.75 -2.54 -8.74
N LYS A 48 -3.69 -3.05 -7.92
CA LYS A 48 -4.36 -4.34 -8.12
C LYS A 48 -5.24 -4.38 -9.38
N ASN A 49 -5.96 -3.30 -9.64
CA ASN A 49 -6.94 -3.21 -10.74
C ASN A 49 -6.32 -2.67 -12.03
N SER A 50 -5.20 -1.97 -11.92
CA SER A 50 -4.32 -1.68 -13.04
C SER A 50 -3.77 -3.01 -13.51
N ASN A 51 -3.90 -3.32 -14.80
CA ASN A 51 -3.58 -4.60 -15.43
C ASN A 51 -2.07 -4.94 -15.45
N ARG A 52 -1.34 -4.58 -14.39
CA ARG A 52 0.12 -4.65 -14.19
C ARG A 52 0.62 -6.06 -13.85
N GLY A 53 -0.25 -7.06 -14.00
CA GLY A 53 0.00 -8.46 -13.67
C GLY A 53 0.05 -8.69 -12.16
N ILE A 54 -0.65 -9.71 -11.68
CA ILE A 54 -0.53 -10.17 -10.29
C ILE A 54 0.75 -11.02 -10.23
N ILE A 55 1.68 -10.75 -9.31
CA ILE A 55 2.71 -11.75 -8.96
C ILE A 55 1.99 -12.79 -8.11
N SER A 56 1.48 -13.83 -8.76
CA SER A 56 1.16 -15.06 -8.05
C SER A 56 2.49 -15.73 -7.75
N THR A 57 2.98 -15.60 -6.51
CA THR A 57 4.00 -16.52 -6.00
C THR A 57 3.36 -17.90 -5.86
N ALA A 58 3.29 -18.64 -6.97
CA ALA A 58 3.11 -20.07 -6.93
C ALA A 58 4.49 -20.67 -6.66
N PHE A 59 4.67 -21.21 -5.45
CA PHE A 59 5.68 -22.18 -5.01
C PHE A 59 7.15 -21.98 -5.41
N LEU A 60 8.00 -21.75 -4.40
CA LEU A 60 9.25 -22.49 -4.21
C LEU A 60 9.27 -22.99 -2.76
#